data_AF-A0A2V7R4W5-F1
#
_entry.id   AF-A0A2V7R4W5-F1
#
_cell.length_a   1.000
_cell.length_b   1.000
_cell.length_c   1.000
_cell.angle_alpha   90.00
_cell.angle_beta   90.00
_cell.angle_gamma   90.00
#
_symmetry.space_group_name_H-M   'P 1'
#
loop_
_entity.id
_entity.type
_entity.pdbx_description
1 polymer ?
#
loop_
_entity_poly.entity_id
_entity_poly.type
_entity_poly.pdbx_seq_one_letter_code
_entity_poly.pdbx_strand_id
1 'polypeptide(L)' 'MSFRALTTGGQHTCGLTNAGAAYCWGYNGAGQLGRGTFDYSPVPVAVAPF' A
#
# COMPACT_ATOMS: atom_id res chain seq x y z
N MET A 1 0.67 5.21 -14.04
CA MET A 1 -0.20 4.60 -13.01
C MET A 1 -0.96 5.72 -12.33
N SER A 2 -2.29 5.67 -12.27
CA SER A 2 -3.11 6.72 -11.65
C SER A 2 -3.97 6.16 -10.53
N PHE A 3 -4.05 6.90 -9.42
CA PHE A 3 -4.88 6.58 -8.28
C PHE A 3 -6.22 7.33 -8.37
N ARG A 4 -7.33 6.63 -8.10
CA ARG A 4 -8.66 7.25 -7.94
C ARG A 4 -9.01 7.55 -6.50
N ALA A 5 -8.38 6.86 -5.56
CA ALA A 5 -8.61 7.06 -4.14
C ALA A 5 -7.29 6.83 -3.39
N LEU A 6 -7.07 7.64 -2.36
CA LEU A 6 -5.95 7.55 -1.45
C LEU A 6 -6.48 7.55 -0.01
N THR A 7 -5.85 6.77 0.85
CA THR A 7 -6.05 6.80 2.29
C THR A 7 -4.70 6.84 2.98
N THR A 8 -4.61 7.62 4.06
CA THR A 8 -3.39 7.76 4.86
C THR A 8 -3.63 7.14 6.23
N GLY A 9 -2.66 6.37 6.71
CA GLY A 9 -2.57 5.95 8.10
C GLY A 9 -1.51 6.78 8.84
N GLY A 10 -1.10 6.35 10.03
CA GLY A 10 -0.12 7.09 10.84
C GLY A 10 1.23 7.32 10.14
N GLN A 11 1.79 6.28 9.50
CA GLN A 11 3.08 6.36 8.78
C GLN A 11 3.07 5.57 7.45
N HIS A 12 1.90 5.21 6.94
CA HIS A 12 1.72 4.51 5.67
C HIS A 12 0.60 5.15 4.87
N THR A 13 0.57 4.88 3.56
CA THR A 13 -0.45 5.37 2.65
C THR A 13 -0.85 4.22 1.74
N CYS A 14 -2.13 4.10 1.46
CA CYS A 14 -2.66 3.13 0.51
C CYS A 14 -3.48 3.86 -0.56
N GLY A 15 -3.44 3.34 -1.77
CA GLY A 15 -4.12 3.91 -2.92
C GLY A 15 -4.77 2.84 -3.78
N LEU A 16 -5.96 3.15 -4.29
CA LEU A 16 -6.66 2.33 -5.27
C LEU A 16 -6.43 2.92 -6.65
N THR A 17 -5.88 2.12 -7.56
CA THR A 17 -5.66 2.53 -8.95
C THR A 17 -6.98 2.53 -9.73
N ASN A 18 -7.00 3.24 -10.85
CA ASN A 18 -8.13 3.19 -11.79
C ASN A 18 -8.42 1.77 -12.30
N ALA A 19 -7.41 0.90 -12.33
CA ALA A 19 -7.51 -0.50 -12.72
C ALA A 19 -8.08 -1.41 -11.60
N GLY A 20 -8.41 -0.87 -10.43
CA GLY A 20 -8.94 -1.65 -9.31
C GLY A 20 -7.88 -2.37 -8.46
N ALA A 21 -6.60 -2.21 -8.79
CA ALA A 21 -5.50 -2.75 -7.98
C ALA A 21 -5.14 -1.82 -6.82
N ALA A 22 -4.92 -2.38 -5.64
CA ALA A 22 -4.53 -1.66 -4.43
C ALA A 22 -3.00 -1.68 -4.24
N TYR A 23 -2.46 -0.52 -3.87
CA TYR A 23 -1.04 -0.35 -3.56
C TYR A 23 -0.88 0.36 -2.23
N CYS A 24 0.08 -0.05 -1.42
CA CYS A 24 0.42 0.62 -0.17
C CYS A 24 1.90 0.97 -0.13
N TRP A 25 2.29 1.99 0.62
CA TRP A 25 3.68 2.36 0.88
C TRP A 25 3.82 3.03 2.24
N GLY A 26 5.05 3.21 2.69
CA GLY A 26 5.43 3.73 3.99
C GLY A 26 5.79 2.64 4.99
N TYR A 27 5.52 2.91 6.27
CA TYR A 27 5.79 2.01 7.38
C TYR A 27 4.98 0.72 7.30
N ASN A 28 5.67 -0.40 7.48
CA ASN A 28 5.09 -1.75 7.35
C ASN A 28 5.35 -2.64 8.57
N GLY A 29 5.81 -2.09 9.70
CA GLY A 29 6.21 -2.92 10.84
C GLY A 29 5.09 -3.78 11.45
N ALA A 30 3.83 -3.53 11.09
CA ALA A 30 2.68 -4.36 11.46
C ALA A 30 2.01 -5.06 10.26
N GLY A 31 2.68 -5.11 9.10
CA GLY A 31 2.14 -5.75 7.89
C GLY A 31 1.10 -4.91 7.15
N GLN A 32 1.07 -3.58 7.36
CA GLN A 32 0.08 -2.68 6.77
C GLN A 32 0.07 -2.68 5.24
N LEU A 33 1.18 -3.07 4.61
CA LEU A 33 1.30 -3.13 3.15
C LEU A 33 0.67 -4.39 2.53
N GLY A 34 0.29 -5.39 3.35
CA GLY A 34 -0.49 -6.55 2.89
C GLY A 34 0.22 -7.42 1.84
N ARG A 35 1.55 -7.53 1.91
CA ARG A 35 2.39 -8.29 0.96
C ARG A 35 3.26 -9.36 1.62
N GLY A 36 2.87 -9.84 2.80
CA GLY A 36 3.60 -10.89 3.53
C GLY A 36 4.99 -10.50 4.05
N THR A 37 5.31 -9.20 4.08
CA THR A 37 6.58 -8.66 4.61
C THR A 37 6.28 -7.59 5.66
N PHE A 38 7.30 -7.18 6.41
CA PHE A 38 7.20 -6.16 7.47
C PHE A 38 8.11 -4.95 7.21
N ASP A 39 8.78 -4.91 6.06
CA ASP A 39 9.76 -3.88 5.71
C ASP A 39 9.09 -2.60 5.20
N TYR A 40 9.62 -1.46 5.65
CA TYR A 40 9.27 -0.14 5.13
C TYR A 40 9.43 -0.09 3.60
N SER A 41 8.51 0.59 2.92
CA SER A 41 8.63 0.86 1.48
C SER A 41 8.52 2.35 1.18
N PRO A 42 9.52 2.99 0.58
CA PRO A 42 9.39 4.38 0.12
C PRO A 42 8.53 4.51 -1.16
N VAL A 43 8.17 3.39 -1.80
CA VAL A 43 7.44 3.35 -3.07
C VAL A 43 6.17 2.50 -2.97
N PRO A 44 5.12 2.78 -3.77
CA PRO A 44 3.92 1.95 -3.84
C PRO A 44 4.24 0.50 -4.18
N VAL A 45 3.84 -0.42 -3.33
CA VAL A 45 3.93 -1.87 -3.55
C VAL A 45 2.53 -2.46 -3.65
N ALA A 46 2.39 -3.47 -4.50
CA ALA A 46 1.10 -4.15 -4.67
C ALA A 46 0.71 -4.87 -3.37
N VAL A 47 -0.56 -4.69 -2.98
CA VAL A 47 -1.18 -5.52 -1.94
C VAL A 47 -1.46 -6.88 -2.56
N ALA A 48 -0.98 -7.96 -1.94
CA ALA A 48 -1.21 -9.31 -2.43
C ALA A 48 -2.60 -9.79 -1.96
N PRO A 49 -3.45 -10.34 -2.86
CA PRO A 49 -4.61 -11.09 -2.41
C PRO A 49 -4.13 -12.36 -1.71
N PHE A 50 -4.77 -12.68 -0.58
CA PHE A 50 -4.63 -13.93 0.15
C PHE A 50 -5.15 -15.12 -0.67
#